data_AF-A0A367J584-F1
#
_entry.id   AF-A0A367J584-F1
#
_cell.length_a   1.000
_cell.length_b   1.000
_cell.length_c   1.000
_cell.angle_alpha   90.00
_cell.angle_beta   90.00
_cell.angle_gamma   90.00
#
_symmetry.space_group_name_H-M   'P 1'
#
loop_
_entity.id
_entity.type
_entity.pdbx_description
1 polymer ?
#
loop_
_entity_poly.entity_id
_entity_poly.type
_entity_poly.pdbx_seq_one_letter_code
_entity_poly.pdbx_strand_id
1 'polypeptide(L)'
;MKKKVIVFFSSCNSVKYHAELLNYIDVPVLSLHGKQKQQKRTNTFFEYCNAERGILLCTDVAARGLDIPAVDWIVQFDPPDDPRDYIHRVGRTARGSNAQGKSLLFLLPSELGFLRYLKHAKVPLNEYQFPANKIANVQGQLEKLIDKNYYLNQSAKDGYRSYIQAYSSFSLKKIFDVNNLDLAKVAKGFGFSTPPKVNLGTLKQAKNQPEK
;
A
#
# COMPACT_ATOMS: atom_id res chain seq x y z
N MET A 1 -20.92 -4.11 -10.64
CA MET A 1 -19.72 -4.29 -11.49
C MET A 1 -18.83 -5.38 -10.90
N LYS A 2 -18.48 -6.42 -11.66
CA LYS A 2 -17.47 -7.42 -11.28
C LYS A 2 -16.10 -6.84 -11.66
N LYS A 3 -15.23 -6.56 -10.68
CA LYS A 3 -13.92 -5.95 -10.91
C LYS A 3 -12.85 -6.65 -10.07
N LYS A 4 -11.67 -6.84 -10.66
CA LYS A 4 -10.45 -7.26 -9.97
C LYS A 4 -9.55 -6.06 -9.70
N VAL A 5 -9.21 -5.87 -8.44
CA VAL A 5 -8.38 -4.76 -7.97
C VAL A 5 -7.19 -5.33 -7.21
N ILE A 6 -6.01 -4.74 -7.42
CA ILE A 6 -4.84 -4.96 -6.58
C ILE A 6 -4.47 -3.65 -5.91
N VAL A 7 -4.21 -3.70 -4.61
CA VAL A 7 -3.80 -2.56 -3.81
C VAL A 7 -2.42 -2.84 -3.22
N PHE A 8 -1.43 -2.03 -3.60
CA PHE A 8 -0.06 -2.14 -3.13
C PHE A 8 0.18 -1.27 -1.89
N PHE A 9 0.82 -1.86 -0.89
CA PHE A 9 1.30 -1.21 0.32
C PHE A 9 2.81 -1.42 0.48
N SER A 10 3.44 -0.48 1.19
CA SER A 10 4.89 -0.45 1.45
C SER A 10 5.36 -1.52 2.45
N SER A 11 4.48 -2.07 3.28
CA SER A 11 4.86 -3.00 4.34
C SER A 11 3.88 -4.16 4.56
N CYS A 12 4.38 -5.27 5.10
CA CYS A 12 3.55 -6.43 5.45
C CYS A 12 2.53 -6.13 6.55
N ASN A 13 2.88 -5.33 7.56
CA ASN A 13 1.94 -5.02 8.64
C ASN A 13 0.87 -4.03 8.16
N SER A 14 1.20 -3.13 7.21
CA SER A 14 0.19 -2.28 6.55
C SER A 14 -0.82 -3.13 5.78
N VAL A 15 -0.37 -4.13 5.01
CA VAL A 15 -1.28 -5.08 4.34
C VAL A 15 -2.17 -5.80 5.36
N LYS A 16 -1.59 -6.30 6.46
CA LYS A 16 -2.34 -7.00 7.52
C LYS A 16 -3.40 -6.09 8.15
N TYR A 17 -3.00 -4.89 8.57
CA TYR A 17 -3.91 -3.92 9.20
C TYR A 17 -5.07 -3.56 8.27
N HIS A 18 -4.80 -3.20 7.02
CA HIS A 18 -5.85 -2.83 6.07
C HIS A 18 -6.74 -4.03 5.73
N ALA A 19 -6.21 -5.26 5.71
CA ALA A 19 -7.03 -6.46 5.52
C ALA A 19 -8.00 -6.67 6.69
N GLU A 20 -7.52 -6.54 7.92
CA GLU A 20 -8.33 -6.67 9.14
C GLU A 20 -9.36 -5.55 9.26
N LEU A 21 -8.97 -4.31 8.95
CA LEU A 21 -9.86 -3.14 8.93
C LEU A 21 -10.99 -3.32 7.91
N LEU A 22 -10.64 -3.63 6.66
CA LEU A 22 -11.62 -3.79 5.59
C LEU A 22 -12.58 -4.95 5.88
N ASN A 23 -12.06 -6.06 6.43
CA ASN A 23 -12.91 -7.17 6.86
C ASN A 23 -13.85 -6.79 8.01
N TYR A 24 -13.43 -5.89 8.93
CA TYR A 24 -14.28 -5.41 10.01
C TYR A 24 -15.44 -4.54 9.52
N ILE A 25 -15.28 -3.88 8.38
CA ILE A 25 -16.34 -3.05 7.75
C ILE A 25 -17.02 -3.78 6.59
N ASP A 26 -17.00 -5.12 6.60
CA ASP A 26 -17.66 -6.01 5.63
C ASP A 26 -17.22 -5.81 4.17
N VAL A 27 -15.97 -5.39 3.96
CA VAL A 27 -15.35 -5.33 2.63
C VAL A 27 -14.45 -6.56 2.45
N PRO A 28 -14.87 -7.56 1.66
CA PRO A 28 -14.11 -8.79 1.48
C PRO A 28 -12.84 -8.52 0.67
N VAL A 29 -11.71 -8.84 1.29
CA VAL A 29 -10.38 -8.64 0.70
C VAL A 29 -9.51 -9.87 0.92
N LEU A 30 -8.62 -10.11 -0.04
CA LEU A 30 -7.55 -11.09 0.05
C LEU A 30 -6.25 -10.36 0.39
N SER A 31 -5.34 -10.99 1.14
CA SER A 31 -4.06 -10.38 1.51
C SER A 31 -2.89 -11.29 1.20
N LEU A 32 -1.85 -10.75 0.55
CA LEU A 32 -0.64 -11.49 0.18
C LEU A 32 0.60 -10.69 0.56
N HIS A 33 1.39 -11.20 1.50
CA HIS A 33 2.62 -10.54 1.94
C HIS A 33 3.68 -11.54 2.44
N GLY A 34 4.94 -11.11 2.51
CA GLY A 34 6.10 -11.99 2.75
C GLY A 34 6.13 -12.68 4.12
N LYS A 35 5.45 -12.12 5.14
CA LYS A 35 5.34 -12.75 6.47
C LYS A 35 4.35 -13.94 6.55
N GLN A 36 3.59 -14.22 5.49
CA GLN A 36 2.66 -15.36 5.46
C GLN A 36 3.39 -16.65 5.10
N LYS A 37 2.94 -17.77 5.66
CA LYS A 37 3.41 -19.11 5.25
C LYS A 37 3.17 -19.32 3.76
N GLN A 38 4.08 -20.02 3.08
CA GLN A 38 3.99 -20.27 1.63
C GLN A 38 2.65 -20.89 1.22
N GLN A 39 2.14 -21.87 1.97
CA GLN A 39 0.84 -22.49 1.69
C GLN A 39 -0.32 -21.48 1.69
N LYS A 40 -0.35 -20.55 2.64
CA LYS A 40 -1.36 -19.49 2.68
C LYS A 40 -1.23 -18.56 1.47
N ARG A 41 0.00 -18.16 1.11
CA ARG A 41 0.25 -17.33 -0.06
C ARG A 41 -0.24 -17.99 -1.34
N THR A 42 0.07 -19.27 -1.53
CA THR A 42 -0.34 -20.07 -2.68
C THR A 42 -1.87 -20.18 -2.75
N ASN A 43 -2.53 -20.51 -1.64
CA ASN A 43 -3.98 -20.64 -1.60
C ASN A 43 -4.68 -19.31 -1.94
N THR A 44 -4.27 -18.21 -1.29
CA THR A 44 -4.85 -16.88 -1.53
C THR A 44 -4.59 -16.39 -2.96
N PHE A 45 -3.42 -16.70 -3.52
CA PHE A 45 -3.12 -16.39 -4.92
C PHE A 45 -4.06 -17.12 -5.87
N PHE A 46 -4.23 -18.44 -5.74
CA PHE A 46 -5.13 -19.19 -6.59
C PHE A 46 -6.59 -18.79 -6.39
N GLU A 47 -7.00 -18.50 -5.16
CA GLU A 47 -8.32 -17.96 -4.84
C GLU A 47 -8.57 -16.64 -5.60
N TYR A 48 -7.62 -15.71 -5.58
CA TYR A 48 -7.74 -14.45 -6.33
C TYR A 48 -7.76 -14.65 -7.85
N CYS A 49 -6.93 -15.56 -8.36
CA CYS A 49 -6.87 -15.87 -9.79
C CYS A 49 -8.20 -16.46 -10.28
N ASN A 50 -8.81 -17.36 -9.50
CA ASN A 50 -10.06 -18.04 -9.84
C ASN A 50 -11.31 -17.22 -9.55
N ALA A 51 -11.25 -16.22 -8.66
CA ALA A 51 -12.38 -15.35 -8.39
C ALA A 51 -12.77 -14.53 -9.63
N GLU A 52 -14.04 -14.22 -9.83
CA GLU A 52 -14.47 -13.31 -10.91
C GLU A 52 -14.33 -11.83 -10.55
N ARG A 53 -14.29 -11.53 -9.25
CA ARG A 53 -14.17 -10.19 -8.66
C ARG A 53 -13.42 -10.28 -7.35
N GLY A 54 -12.75 -9.21 -6.95
CA GLY A 54 -12.09 -9.19 -5.65
C GLY A 54 -11.03 -8.12 -5.53
N ILE A 55 -10.62 -7.86 -4.30
CA ILE A 55 -9.56 -6.92 -3.94
C ILE A 55 -8.42 -7.72 -3.32
N LEU A 56 -7.22 -7.62 -3.89
CA LEU A 56 -6.00 -8.20 -3.32
C LEU A 56 -5.13 -7.09 -2.75
N LEU A 57 -4.90 -7.12 -1.44
CA LEU A 57 -3.95 -6.25 -0.75
C LEU A 57 -2.60 -6.95 -0.71
N CYS A 58 -1.53 -6.28 -1.16
CA CYS A 58 -0.23 -6.91 -1.20
C CYS A 58 0.94 -5.93 -1.08
N THR A 59 2.13 -6.49 -0.85
CA THR A 59 3.40 -5.80 -1.05
C THR A 59 4.01 -6.18 -2.41
N ASP A 60 5.20 -5.67 -2.73
CA ASP A 60 5.92 -5.98 -3.98
C ASP A 60 6.26 -7.46 -4.18
N VAL A 61 6.05 -8.30 -3.17
CA VAL A 61 6.07 -9.77 -3.29
C VAL A 61 5.09 -10.27 -4.34
N ALA A 62 3.96 -9.57 -4.57
CA ALA A 62 3.01 -9.91 -5.63
C ALA A 62 3.38 -9.32 -7.00
N ALA A 63 4.26 -8.32 -7.04
CA ALA A 63 4.60 -7.61 -8.28
C ALA A 63 5.62 -8.37 -9.14
N ARG A 64 6.35 -9.35 -8.58
CA ARG A 64 7.41 -10.11 -9.27
C ARG A 64 7.11 -11.61 -9.23
N GLY A 65 7.31 -12.29 -10.36
CA GLY A 65 7.30 -13.76 -10.46
C GLY A 65 5.93 -14.46 -10.35
N LEU A 66 4.85 -13.77 -9.98
CA LEU A 66 3.51 -14.33 -10.00
C LEU A 66 2.80 -13.99 -11.31
N ASP A 67 2.21 -14.98 -11.97
CA ASP A 67 1.38 -14.75 -13.15
C ASP A 67 -0.07 -14.45 -12.74
N ILE A 68 -0.30 -13.20 -12.35
CA ILE A 68 -1.63 -12.71 -12.03
C ILE A 68 -2.36 -12.42 -13.36
N PRO A 69 -3.61 -12.90 -13.54
CA PRO A 69 -4.42 -12.57 -14.73
C PRO A 69 -4.64 -11.07 -14.84
N ALA A 70 -5.01 -10.60 -16.03
CA ALA A 70 -5.27 -9.17 -16.26
C ALA A 70 -6.30 -8.64 -15.24
N VAL A 71 -5.90 -7.66 -14.43
CA VAL A 71 -6.78 -7.01 -13.45
C VAL A 71 -7.29 -5.68 -13.99
N ASP A 72 -8.44 -5.21 -13.51
CA ASP A 72 -9.03 -3.95 -13.96
C ASP A 72 -8.31 -2.71 -13.38
N TRP A 73 -7.87 -2.82 -12.13
CA TRP A 73 -7.31 -1.70 -11.38
C TRP A 73 -6.06 -2.08 -10.58
N ILE A 74 -5.04 -1.24 -10.69
CA ILE A 74 -3.86 -1.22 -9.84
C ILE A 74 -3.87 0.05 -9.00
N VAL A 75 -4.15 -0.09 -7.72
CA VAL A 75 -4.06 0.99 -6.74
C VAL A 75 -2.72 0.89 -6.03
N GLN A 76 -1.94 1.96 -6.07
CA GLN A 76 -0.69 2.09 -5.34
C GLN A 76 -0.97 3.03 -4.18
N PHE A 77 -1.38 2.44 -3.05
CA PHE A 77 -1.75 3.18 -1.85
C PHE A 77 -0.52 3.89 -1.28
N ASP A 78 0.61 3.19 -1.28
CA ASP A 78 1.92 3.77 -1.01
C ASP A 78 2.76 3.82 -2.29
N PRO A 79 3.52 4.91 -2.53
CA PRO A 79 4.44 4.95 -3.66
C PRO A 79 5.51 3.85 -3.55
N PRO A 80 5.96 3.28 -4.68
CA PRO A 80 7.09 2.37 -4.67
C PRO A 80 8.39 3.12 -4.37
N ASP A 81 9.36 2.41 -3.78
CA ASP A 81 10.71 2.94 -3.56
C ASP A 81 11.41 3.29 -4.89
N ASP A 82 11.27 2.39 -5.88
CA ASP A 82 11.92 2.50 -7.19
C ASP A 82 10.88 2.72 -8.31
N PRO A 83 11.13 3.66 -9.26
CA PRO A 83 10.32 3.83 -10.47
C PRO A 83 10.14 2.56 -11.30
N ARG A 84 11.11 1.64 -11.29
CA ARG A 84 11.00 0.33 -11.95
C ARG A 84 9.90 -0.52 -11.32
N ASP A 85 9.70 -0.41 -10.01
CA ASP A 85 8.65 -1.14 -9.31
C ASP A 85 7.27 -0.58 -9.60
N TYR A 86 7.14 0.72 -9.84
CA TYR A 86 5.92 1.28 -10.43
C TYR A 86 5.58 0.56 -11.74
N ILE A 87 6.54 0.42 -12.66
CA ILE A 87 6.33 -0.25 -13.96
C ILE A 87 5.93 -1.71 -13.77
N HIS A 88 6.58 -2.44 -12.86
CA HIS A 88 6.23 -3.82 -12.54
C HIS A 88 4.82 -3.98 -11.95
N ARG A 89 4.39 -3.04 -11.11
CA ARG A 89 3.04 -3.00 -10.52
C ARG A 89 1.98 -2.76 -11.60
N VAL A 90 2.15 -1.74 -12.43
CA VAL A 90 1.17 -1.41 -13.48
C VAL A 90 1.16 -2.42 -14.62
N GLY A 91 2.27 -3.12 -14.87
CA GLY A 91 2.34 -4.23 -15.83
C GLY A 91 1.50 -5.46 -15.47
N ARG A 92 0.74 -5.42 -14.36
CA ARG A 92 -0.25 -6.44 -13.97
C ARG A 92 -1.65 -6.18 -14.52
N THR A 93 -1.92 -4.97 -15.00
CA THR A 93 -3.14 -4.64 -15.73
C THR A 93 -2.89 -4.57 -17.24
N ALA A 94 -3.96 -4.42 -18.04
CA ALA A 94 -3.88 -4.25 -19.50
C ALA A 94 -3.01 -5.31 -20.23
N ARG A 95 -3.03 -6.57 -19.77
CA ARG A 95 -2.29 -7.67 -20.42
C ARG A 95 -3.11 -8.25 -21.57
N GLY A 96 -2.61 -8.09 -22.81
CA GLY A 96 -3.22 -8.63 -24.03
C GLY A 96 -3.79 -7.56 -24.97
N SER A 97 -4.04 -7.94 -26.22
CA SER A 97 -4.31 -7.01 -27.34
C SER A 97 -5.54 -6.11 -27.14
N ASN A 98 -6.53 -6.55 -26.35
CA ASN A 98 -7.79 -5.84 -26.10
C ASN A 98 -8.03 -5.54 -24.60
N ALA A 99 -7.03 -5.73 -23.75
CA ALA A 99 -7.18 -5.55 -22.31
C ALA A 99 -7.04 -4.08 -21.92
N GLN A 100 -8.07 -3.53 -21.27
CA GLN A 100 -8.02 -2.19 -20.69
C GLN A 100 -7.71 -2.28 -19.19
N GLY A 101 -6.94 -1.31 -18.71
CA GLY A 101 -6.45 -1.28 -17.35
C GLY A 101 -6.32 0.14 -16.83
N LYS A 102 -6.49 0.32 -15.54
CA LYS A 102 -6.28 1.61 -14.88
C LYS A 102 -5.30 1.46 -13.73
N SER A 103 -4.47 2.47 -13.52
CA SER A 103 -3.67 2.57 -12.31
C SER A 103 -3.86 3.93 -11.64
N LEU A 104 -3.95 3.90 -10.33
CA LEU A 104 -4.01 5.08 -9.47
C LEU A 104 -2.83 5.01 -8.50
N LEU A 105 -2.09 6.11 -8.38
CA LEU A 105 -1.00 6.28 -7.42
C LEU A 105 -1.38 7.41 -6.48
N PHE A 106 -1.41 7.13 -5.18
CA PHE A 106 -1.53 8.17 -4.17
C PHE A 106 -0.15 8.74 -3.86
N LEU A 107 -0.08 10.08 -3.79
CA LEU A 107 1.12 10.81 -3.40
C LEU A 107 0.75 11.90 -2.41
N LEU A 108 1.58 12.08 -1.39
CA LEU A 108 1.58 13.26 -0.56
C LEU A 108 2.18 14.45 -1.34
N PRO A 109 1.86 15.71 -0.96
CA PRO A 109 2.46 16.89 -1.59
C PRO A 109 4.00 16.89 -1.56
N SER A 110 4.61 16.33 -0.51
CA SER A 110 6.07 16.17 -0.39
C SER A 110 6.66 15.17 -1.39
N GLU A 111 5.85 14.27 -1.94
CA GLU A 111 6.29 13.15 -2.77
C GLU A 111 6.21 13.46 -4.27
N LEU A 112 5.71 14.64 -4.66
CA LEU A 112 5.54 15.03 -6.07
C LEU A 112 6.83 15.01 -6.88
N GLY A 113 8.00 15.09 -6.22
CA GLY A 113 9.30 14.87 -6.85
C GLY A 113 9.43 13.51 -7.54
N PHE A 114 8.72 12.48 -7.06
CA PHE A 114 8.69 11.14 -7.64
C PHE A 114 8.16 11.14 -9.08
N LEU A 115 7.23 12.04 -9.41
CA LEU A 115 6.65 12.16 -10.75
C LEU A 115 7.70 12.46 -11.82
N ARG A 116 8.82 13.10 -11.46
CA ARG A 116 9.92 13.38 -12.39
C ARG A 116 10.53 12.08 -12.92
N TYR A 117 10.72 11.09 -12.04
CA TYR A 117 11.27 9.80 -12.42
C TYR A 117 10.32 9.02 -13.33
N LEU A 118 9.01 9.06 -13.05
CA LEU A 118 8.00 8.45 -13.92
C LEU A 118 7.94 9.10 -15.30
N LYS A 119 8.06 10.44 -15.37
CA LYS A 119 8.16 11.18 -16.64
C LYS A 119 9.41 10.77 -17.43
N HIS A 120 10.57 10.64 -16.77
CA HIS A 120 11.80 10.14 -17.40
C HIS A 120 11.66 8.70 -17.91
N ALA A 121 10.91 7.86 -17.21
CA ALA A 121 10.56 6.51 -17.63
C ALA A 121 9.47 6.47 -18.73
N LYS A 122 9.07 7.63 -19.28
CA LYS A 122 8.04 7.78 -20.33
C LYS A 122 6.66 7.25 -19.93
N VAL A 123 6.33 7.27 -18.64
CA VAL A 123 5.00 6.92 -18.15
C VAL A 123 4.07 8.13 -18.35
N PRO A 124 2.96 8.00 -19.10
CA PRO A 124 1.96 9.06 -19.19
C PRO A 124 1.22 9.17 -17.85
N LEU A 125 1.15 10.38 -17.31
CA LEU A 125 0.54 10.66 -16.00
C LEU A 125 -0.50 11.74 -16.15
N ASN A 126 -1.68 11.48 -15.60
CA ASN A 126 -2.77 12.45 -15.50
C ASN A 126 -3.12 12.63 -14.03
N GLU A 127 -3.10 13.87 -13.56
CA GLU A 127 -3.61 14.19 -12.22
C GLU A 127 -5.12 13.99 -12.20
N TYR A 128 -5.62 13.34 -11.16
CA TYR A 128 -7.04 13.11 -10.97
C TYR A 128 -7.47 13.63 -9.61
N GLN A 129 -8.40 14.59 -9.62
CA GLN A 129 -9.01 15.12 -8.40
C GLN A 129 -10.35 14.43 -8.19
N PHE A 130 -10.52 13.84 -7.01
CA PHE A 130 -11.78 13.22 -6.63
C PHE A 130 -12.82 14.31 -6.31
N PRO A 131 -14.02 14.26 -6.91
CA PRO A 131 -15.11 15.15 -6.52
C PRO A 131 -15.42 15.02 -5.04
N ALA A 132 -15.47 16.13 -4.29
CA ALA A 132 -15.67 16.11 -2.84
C ALA A 132 -16.96 15.39 -2.42
N ASN A 133 -18.02 15.49 -3.23
CA ASN A 133 -19.29 14.80 -3.02
C ASN A 133 -19.22 13.26 -3.16
N LYS A 134 -18.14 12.72 -3.73
CA LYS A 134 -17.89 11.28 -3.85
C LYS A 134 -17.00 10.73 -2.74
N ILE A 135 -16.45 11.59 -1.88
CA ILE A 135 -15.59 11.19 -0.76
C ILE A 135 -16.47 11.10 0.49
N ALA A 136 -16.68 9.87 0.97
CA ALA A 136 -17.35 9.66 2.25
C ALA A 136 -16.46 10.14 3.41
N ASN A 137 -17.01 10.93 4.34
CA ASN A 137 -16.29 11.33 5.54
C ASN A 137 -16.32 10.21 6.57
N VAL A 138 -15.33 9.32 6.49
CA VAL A 138 -15.21 8.13 7.37
C VAL A 138 -14.25 8.34 8.55
N GLN A 139 -13.58 9.50 8.64
CA GLN A 139 -12.47 9.70 9.59
C GLN A 139 -12.90 9.47 11.05
N GLY A 140 -14.00 10.10 11.49
CA GLY A 140 -14.47 9.94 12.87
C GLY A 140 -14.95 8.53 13.20
N GLN A 141 -15.50 7.81 12.22
CA GLN A 141 -15.91 6.41 12.40
C GLN A 141 -14.70 5.50 12.51
N LEU A 142 -13.68 5.71 11.67
CA LEU A 142 -12.43 4.99 11.72
C LEU A 142 -11.73 5.19 13.06
N GLU A 143 -11.56 6.45 13.51
CA GLU A 143 -10.92 6.74 14.79
C GLU A 143 -11.63 6.08 15.98
N LYS A 144 -12.97 6.15 16.01
CA LYS A 144 -13.78 5.49 17.04
C LYS A 144 -13.65 3.97 17.00
N LEU A 145 -13.54 3.39 15.81
CA LEU A 145 -13.36 1.94 15.65
C LEU A 145 -11.99 1.50 16.16
N ILE A 146 -10.93 2.20 15.76
CA ILE A 146 -9.55 1.90 16.17
C ILE A 146 -9.37 2.11 17.67
N ASP A 147 -10.01 3.12 18.26
CA ASP A 147 -9.95 3.37 19.71
C ASP A 147 -10.63 2.25 20.52
N LYS A 148 -11.81 1.80 20.08
CA LYS A 148 -12.62 0.80 20.82
C LYS A 148 -12.15 -0.64 20.64
N ASN A 149 -11.59 -0.99 19.48
CA ASN A 149 -11.21 -2.37 19.19
C ASN A 149 -9.72 -2.59 19.50
N TYR A 150 -9.43 -3.25 20.61
CA TYR A 150 -8.06 -3.52 21.07
C TYR A 150 -7.19 -4.23 20.01
N TYR A 151 -7.72 -5.27 19.35
CA TYR A 151 -6.95 -6.04 18.36
C TYR A 151 -6.64 -5.20 17.13
N LEU A 152 -7.63 -4.46 16.64
CA LEU A 152 -7.45 -3.59 15.49
C LEU A 152 -6.56 -2.39 15.81
N ASN A 153 -6.64 -1.86 17.05
CA ASN A 153 -5.73 -0.84 17.57
C ASN A 153 -4.27 -1.31 17.52
N GLN A 154 -4.00 -2.53 17.99
CA GLN A 154 -2.64 -3.05 17.98
C GLN A 154 -2.13 -3.27 16.55
N SER A 155 -2.99 -3.82 15.68
CA SER A 155 -2.67 -3.97 14.26
C SER A 155 -2.39 -2.63 13.58
N ALA A 156 -3.16 -1.60 13.90
CA ALA A 156 -2.96 -0.23 13.42
C ALA A 156 -1.62 0.35 13.89
N LYS A 157 -1.23 0.13 15.16
CA LYS A 157 0.08 0.57 15.69
C LYS A 157 1.23 -0.12 14.96
N ASP A 158 1.14 -1.43 14.77
CA ASP A 158 2.13 -2.22 14.05
C ASP A 158 2.21 -1.81 12.57
N GLY A 159 1.07 -1.52 11.94
CA GLY A 159 0.95 -0.97 10.58
C GLY A 159 1.61 0.39 10.47
N TYR A 160 1.20 1.35 11.30
CA TYR A 160 1.75 2.71 11.34
C TYR A 160 3.26 2.72 11.53
N ARG A 161 3.78 1.98 12.52
CA ARG A 161 5.22 1.86 12.76
C ARG A 161 5.94 1.28 11.53
N SER A 162 5.39 0.22 10.95
CA SER A 162 6.03 -0.44 9.79
C SER A 162 6.01 0.41 8.52
N TYR A 163 4.98 1.25 8.32
CA TYR A 163 4.90 2.20 7.23
C TYR A 163 6.01 3.24 7.36
N ILE A 164 6.17 3.83 8.55
CA ILE A 164 7.25 4.79 8.82
C ILE A 164 8.63 4.15 8.62
N GLN A 165 8.80 2.91 9.06
CA GLN A 165 10.03 2.15 8.85
C GLN A 165 10.30 1.90 7.36
N ALA A 166 9.29 1.49 6.60
CA ALA A 166 9.41 1.32 5.15
C ALA A 166 9.77 2.65 4.47
N TYR A 167 9.05 3.73 4.79
CA TYR A 167 9.30 5.07 4.27
C TYR A 167 10.73 5.55 4.56
N SER A 168 11.18 5.38 5.80
CA SER A 168 12.55 5.71 6.20
C SER A 168 13.62 4.82 5.57
N SER A 169 13.25 3.69 4.96
CA SER A 169 14.16 2.81 4.24
C SER A 169 14.34 3.19 2.76
N PHE A 170 13.35 3.88 2.16
CA PHE A 170 13.32 4.22 0.73
C PHE A 170 14.58 4.92 0.24
N SER A 171 15.10 4.51 -0.90
CA SER A 171 16.35 4.99 -1.50
C SER A 171 16.32 6.48 -1.83
N LEU A 172 15.20 7.00 -2.34
CA LEU A 172 15.05 8.40 -2.77
C LEU A 172 14.81 9.37 -1.59
N LYS A 173 15.81 9.51 -0.70
CA LYS A 173 15.73 10.31 0.53
C LYS A 173 15.35 11.79 0.35
N LYS A 174 15.66 12.36 -0.82
CA LYS A 174 15.28 13.75 -1.14
C LYS A 174 13.78 13.92 -1.36
N ILE A 175 13.07 12.84 -1.68
CA ILE A 175 11.62 12.82 -1.92
C ILE A 175 10.92 12.21 -0.71
N PHE A 176 11.37 11.03 -0.30
CA PHE A 176 10.81 10.28 0.83
C PHE A 176 11.64 10.55 2.10
N ASP A 177 11.56 11.78 2.59
CA ASP A 177 12.22 12.18 3.84
C ASP A 177 11.27 11.95 5.03
N VAL A 178 11.56 10.92 5.82
CA VAL A 178 10.78 10.60 7.02
C VAL A 178 10.81 11.71 8.07
N ASN A 179 11.85 12.55 8.10
CA ASN A 179 11.94 13.64 9.06
C ASN A 179 11.00 14.81 8.71
N ASN A 180 10.61 14.91 7.44
CA ASN A 180 9.65 15.91 6.94
C ASN A 180 8.22 15.35 6.83
N LEU A 181 8.01 14.10 7.24
CA LEU A 181 6.71 13.45 7.19
C LEU A 181 5.82 13.93 8.34
N ASP A 182 4.61 14.40 8.03
CA ASP A 182 3.62 14.81 9.02
C ASP A 182 3.05 13.56 9.72
N LEU A 183 3.71 13.14 10.80
CA LEU A 183 3.38 11.94 11.56
C LEU A 183 1.95 11.98 12.14
N ALA A 184 1.42 13.18 12.44
CA ALA A 184 0.06 13.31 12.93
C ALA A 184 -0.96 13.00 11.82
N LYS A 185 -0.74 13.47 10.59
CA LYS A 185 -1.60 13.13 9.45
C LYS A 185 -1.47 11.66 9.05
N VAL A 186 -0.26 11.10 9.08
CA VAL A 186 -0.06 9.66 8.84
C VAL A 186 -0.81 8.85 9.90
N ALA A 187 -0.71 9.22 11.18
CA ALA A 187 -1.44 8.55 12.25
C ALA A 187 -2.95 8.59 12.05
N LYS A 188 -3.50 9.72 11.58
CA LYS A 188 -4.93 9.82 11.19
C LYS A 188 -5.31 8.83 10.09
N GLY A 189 -4.41 8.57 9.13
CA GLY A 189 -4.61 7.56 8.09
C GLY A 189 -4.69 6.12 8.62
N PHE A 190 -4.10 5.84 9.78
CA PHE A 190 -4.23 4.57 10.52
C PHE A 190 -5.34 4.62 11.59
N GLY A 191 -6.16 5.68 11.61
CA GLY A 191 -7.28 5.84 12.53
C GLY A 191 -6.90 6.27 13.94
N PHE A 192 -5.74 6.88 14.15
CA PHE A 192 -5.38 7.45 15.45
C PHE A 192 -5.71 8.95 15.52
N SER A 193 -6.42 9.35 16.57
CA SER A 193 -6.59 10.77 16.92
C SER A 193 -5.30 11.40 17.46
N THR A 194 -4.47 10.59 18.13
CA THR A 194 -3.15 10.98 18.68
C THR A 194 -2.08 10.03 18.15
N PRO A 195 -0.98 10.55 17.57
CA PRO A 195 0.05 9.71 16.96
C PRO A 195 0.72 8.79 17.99
N PRO A 196 0.77 7.46 17.75
CA PRO A 196 1.56 6.55 18.57
C PRO A 196 3.04 6.94 18.56
N LYS A 197 3.74 6.72 19.67
CA LYS A 197 5.20 6.98 19.75
C LYS A 197 5.96 6.02 18.83
N VAL A 198 6.87 6.56 18.03
CA VAL A 198 7.76 5.78 17.14
C VAL A 198 9.19 6.22 17.35
N ASN A 199 10.08 5.25 17.60
CA ASN A 199 11.51 5.49 17.71
C ASN A 199 12.15 5.44 16.32
N LEU A 200 12.42 6.61 15.74
CA LEU A 200 13.12 6.73 14.46
C LEU A 200 14.63 6.44 14.58
N GLY A 201 15.20 6.60 15.78
CA GLY A 201 16.65 6.50 16.04
C GLY A 201 17.27 5.10 15.88
N THR A 202 16.51 4.03 16.12
CA THR A 202 17.00 2.64 15.99
C THR A 202 17.13 2.17 14.54
N LEU A 203 16.64 2.93 13.56
CA LEU A 203 16.71 2.58 12.14
C LEU A 203 18.06 2.90 11.48
N LYS A 204 18.91 3.69 12.13
CA LYS A 204 20.29 3.95 11.68
C LYS A 204 21.24 2.75 11.91
N GLN A 205 20.93 1.84 12.83
CA GLN A 205 21.85 0.76 13.23
C GLN A 205 21.74 -0.51 12.38
N ALA A 206 20.64 -0.73 11.65
CA ALA A 206 20.43 -1.95 10.87
C ALA A 206 21.19 -2.00 9.52
N LYS A 207 21.90 -0.94 9.12
CA LYS A 207 22.69 -0.88 7.88
C LYS A 207 24.19 -1.13 8.06
N ASN A 208 24.66 -1.37 9.28
CA ASN A 208 26.09 -1.57 9.57
C ASN A 208 26.40 -3.00 10.05
N GLN A 209 25.82 -4.04 9.42
CA GLN A 209 26.36 -5.39 9.52
C GLN A 209 27.09 -5.72 8.21
N PRO A 210 28.43 -5.91 8.23
CA PRO A 210 29.15 -6.41 7.06
C PRO A 210 28.70 -7.83 6.76
N GLU A 211 28.37 -8.08 5.50
CA GLU A 211 28.15 -9.44 4.97
C GLU A 211 29.40 -10.27 5.29
N LYS A 212 29.19 -11.42 5.96
CA LYS A 212 30.19 -12.47 6.12
C LYS A 212 30.05 -13.48 4.98
#